data_AF-A0A4U8SXE3-F1
#
_entry.id   AF-A0A4U8SXE3-F1
#
_cell.length_a   1.000
_cell.length_b   1.000
_cell.length_c   1.000
_cell.angle_alpha   90.00
_cell.angle_beta   90.00
_cell.angle_gamma   90.00
#
_symmetry.space_group_name_H-M   'P 1'
#
loop_
_entity.id
_entity.type
_entity.pdbx_description
1 polymer ?
#
loop_
_entity_poly.entity_id
_entity_poly.type
_entity_poly.pdbx_seq_one_letter_code
_entity_poly.pdbx_strand_id
1 'polypeptide(L)' 'MINNATFLEFIVAYQKEIYLAVTLLLVVFLYGYVYHLYSSQAKGVKDYEKYANLALNDNLDDEPIEPRIKNERGTR' A
#
# COMPACT_ATOMS: atom_id res chain seq x y z
N MET A 1 -10.69 9.05 -37.83
CA MET A 1 -11.02 7.77 -37.18
C MET A 1 -9.70 7.13 -36.81
N ILE A 2 -9.34 7.09 -35.52
CA ILE A 2 -8.08 6.47 -35.08
C ILE A 2 -8.25 4.96 -35.26
N ASN A 3 -7.39 4.35 -36.08
CA ASN A 3 -7.41 2.92 -36.35
C ASN A 3 -6.31 2.22 -35.54
N ASN A 4 -6.54 0.95 -35.21
CA ASN A 4 -5.71 0.20 -34.27
C ASN A 4 -4.23 0.13 -34.70
N ALA A 5 -3.97 0.14 -36.01
CA ALA A 5 -2.62 0.14 -36.57
C ALA A 5 -1.85 1.43 -36.25
N THR A 6 -2.44 2.62 -36.48
CA THR A 6 -1.77 3.90 -36.19
C THR A 6 -1.57 4.11 -34.68
N PHE A 7 -2.45 3.55 -33.86
CA PHE A 7 -2.31 3.58 -32.41
C PHE A 7 -1.13 2.73 -31.91
N LEU A 8 -0.94 1.53 -32.47
CA LEU A 8 0.18 0.66 -32.11
C LEU A 8 1.52 1.27 -32.54
N GLU A 9 1.60 1.87 -33.72
CA GLU A 9 2.80 2.57 -34.19
C GLU A 9 3.20 3.70 -33.24
N PHE A 10 2.22 4.48 -32.77
CA PHE A 10 2.44 5.52 -31.77
C PHE A 10 3.01 4.96 -30.46
N ILE A 11 2.42 3.88 -29.93
CA ILE A 11 2.92 3.25 -28.69
C ILE A 11 4.36 2.77 -28.86
N VAL A 12 4.67 2.11 -29.97
CA VAL A 12 6.03 1.59 -30.22
C VAL A 12 7.03 2.73 -30.40
N ALA A 13 6.64 3.82 -31.08
CA ALA A 13 7.50 4.99 -31.26
C ALA A 13 7.89 5.65 -29.94
N TYR A 14 6.95 5.74 -28.98
CA TYR A 14 7.15 6.42 -27.70
C TYR A 14 7.37 5.47 -26.51
N GLN A 15 7.53 4.16 -26.74
CA GLN A 15 7.59 3.14 -25.69
C GLN A 15 8.63 3.47 -24.60
N LYS A 16 9.80 3.96 -25.00
CA LYS A 16 10.90 4.28 -24.07
C LYS A 16 10.58 5.48 -23.18
N GLU A 17 9.97 6.52 -23.76
CA GLU A 17 9.57 7.72 -23.03
C GLU A 17 8.45 7.40 -22.03
N ILE A 18 7.45 6.62 -22.47
CA ILE A 18 6.35 6.15 -21.62
C ILE A 18 6.90 5.30 -20.48
N TYR A 19 7.80 4.35 -20.76
CA TYR A 19 8.40 3.49 -19.74
C TYR A 19 9.15 4.32 -18.68
N LEU A 20 9.96 5.28 -19.12
CA LEU A 20 10.70 6.15 -18.21
C LEU A 20 9.76 7.02 -17.36
N ALA A 21 8.76 7.64 -17.97
CA ALA A 21 7.78 8.48 -17.28
C ALA A 21 6.99 7.69 -16.23
N VAL A 22 6.50 6.49 -16.59
CA VAL A 22 5.78 5.60 -15.67
C VAL A 22 6.70 5.12 -14.56
N THR A 23 7.96 4.80 -14.85
CA THR A 23 8.93 4.37 -13.84
C THR A 23 9.21 5.47 -12.83
N LEU A 24 9.46 6.71 -13.29
CA LEU A 24 9.66 7.85 -12.39
C LEU A 24 8.41 8.16 -11.57
N LEU A 25 7.23 8.12 -12.19
CA LEU A 25 5.96 8.28 -11.48
C LEU A 25 5.81 7.21 -10.39
N LEU A 26 6.10 5.95 -10.71
CA LEU A 26 6.03 4.84 -9.76
C LEU A 26 7.01 5.04 -8.59
N VAL A 27 8.24 5.48 -8.87
CA VAL A 27 9.22 5.79 -7.84
C VAL A 27 8.70 6.87 -6.90
N VAL A 28 8.23 8.01 -7.44
CA VAL A 28 7.67 9.10 -6.63
C VAL A 28 6.46 8.64 -5.83
N PHE A 29 5.57 7.85 -6.44
CA PHE A 29 4.39 7.29 -5.78
C PHE A 29 4.78 6.37 -4.62
N LEU A 30 5.74 5.47 -4.81
CA LEU A 30 6.21 4.55 -3.77
C LEU A 30 6.89 5.30 -2.62
N TYR A 31 7.78 6.26 -2.92
CA TYR A 31 8.40 7.09 -1.88
C TYR A 31 7.36 7.93 -1.13
N GLY A 32 6.38 8.49 -1.84
CA GLY A 32 5.25 9.20 -1.23
C GLY A 32 4.41 8.28 -0.34
N TYR A 33 4.17 7.04 -0.76
CA TYR A 33 3.45 6.04 0.02
C TYR A 33 4.22 5.65 1.31
N VAL A 34 5.53 5.43 1.20
CA VAL A 34 6.39 5.18 2.36
C VAL A 34 6.35 6.37 3.32
N TYR A 35 6.45 7.60 2.83
CA TYR A 35 6.29 8.81 3.64
C TYR A 35 4.90 8.89 4.31
N HIS A 36 3.83 8.60 3.58
CA HIS A 36 2.48 8.54 4.12
C HIS A 36 2.35 7.49 5.23
N LEU A 37 2.99 6.33 5.07
CA LEU A 37 3.00 5.26 6.07
C LEU A 37 3.66 5.74 7.36
N TYR A 38 4.86 6.33 7.29
CA TYR A 38 5.55 6.90 8.45
C TYR A 38 4.80 8.09 9.06
N SER A 39 4.20 8.96 8.23
CA SER A 39 3.39 10.08 8.73
C SER A 39 2.14 9.58 9.47
N SER A 40 1.53 8.49 9.00
CA SER A 40 0.38 7.86 9.68
C SER A 40 0.75 7.26 11.04
N GLN A 41 1.99 6.80 11.20
CA GLN A 41 2.54 6.39 12.49
C GLN A 41 2.73 7.59 13.43
N ALA A 42 3.39 8.64 12.94
CA ALA A 42 3.68 9.84 13.73
C ALA A 42 2.41 10.58 14.20
N LYS A 43 1.30 10.44 13.47
CA LYS A 43 -0.01 11.01 13.83
C LYS A 43 -0.82 10.13 14.79
N GLY A 44 -0.30 8.97 15.21
CA GLY A 44 -0.95 8.09 16.18
C GLY A 44 -2.20 7.36 15.67
N VAL A 45 -2.44 7.34 14.34
CA VAL A 45 -3.61 6.68 13.74
C VAL A 45 -3.42 5.16 13.67
N LYS A 46 -2.18 4.71 13.51
CA LYS A 46 -1.76 3.30 13.57
C LYS A 46 -0.40 3.21 14.23
N ASP A 47 -0.32 2.51 15.36
CA ASP A 47 0.92 2.17 16.02
C ASP A 47 1.47 0.87 15.40
N TYR A 48 2.43 0.98 14.48
CA TYR A 48 3.02 -0.22 13.87
C TYR A 48 4.16 -0.79 14.71
N GLU A 49 4.70 -0.04 15.69
CA GLU A 49 5.65 -0.60 16.67
C GLU A 49 4.97 -1.67 17.51
N LYS A 50 3.67 -1.53 17.76
CA LYS A 50 2.85 -2.54 18.45
C LYS A 50 2.93 -3.93 17.79
N TYR A 51 2.94 -4.04 16.45
CA TYR A 51 3.07 -5.33 15.78
C TYR A 51 4.51 -5.88 15.81
N ALA A 52 5.51 -5.00 15.80
CA ALA A 52 6.91 -5.43 15.99
C ALA A 52 7.12 -6.00 17.39
N ASN A 53 6.52 -5.36 18.41
CA ASN A 53 6.54 -5.83 19.80
C ASN A 53 5.76 -7.14 19.99
N LEU A 54 4.69 -7.38 19.21
CA LEU A 54 3.98 -8.65 19.20
C LEU A 54 4.88 -9.81 18.73
N ALA A 55 5.76 -9.58 17.75
CA ALA A 55 6.69 -10.62 17.30
C ALA A 55 7.77 -10.93 18.35
N LEU A 56 8.13 -9.97 19.20
CA LEU A 56 9.04 -10.20 20.33
C LEU A 56 8.34 -10.88 21.51
N ASN A 57 7.07 -10.54 21.75
CA ASN A 57 6.27 -11.03 22.87
C ASN A 57 5.05 -11.79 22.33
N ASP A 58 5.28 -13.03 21.82
CA ASP A 58 4.24 -13.84 21.16
C ASP A 58 3.60 -14.90 22.08
N ASN A 59 3.69 -14.73 23.40
CA ASN A 59 3.29 -15.77 24.34
C ASN A 59 1.80 -16.13 24.19
N LEU A 60 1.48 -17.41 24.35
CA LEU A 60 0.15 -17.96 24.07
C LEU A 60 -0.95 -17.38 24.97
N ASP A 61 -0.58 -16.87 26.13
CA ASP A 61 -1.48 -16.30 27.13
C ASP A 61 -1.63 -14.77 27.01
N ASP A 62 -0.97 -14.13 26.03
CA ASP A 62 -0.99 -12.67 25.89
C ASP A 62 -2.32 -12.16 25.30
N GLU A 63 -2.71 -10.94 25.70
CA GLU A 63 -3.94 -10.32 25.23
C GLU A 63 -3.90 -9.98 23.74
N PRO A 64 -5.01 -10.12 22.99
CA PRO A 64 -5.07 -9.76 21.58
C PRO A 64 -4.68 -8.29 21.32
N ILE A 65 -3.72 -8.11 20.41
CA ILE A 65 -3.17 -6.80 20.03
C ILE A 65 -4.24 -5.84 19.46
N GLU A 66 -5.26 -6.37 18.81
CA GLU A 66 -6.39 -5.62 18.28
C GLU A 66 -7.70 -6.15 18.89
N PRO A 67 -8.60 -5.24 19.30
CA PRO A 67 -9.91 -5.66 19.77
C PRO A 67 -10.64 -6.35 18.63
N ARG A 68 -11.14 -7.56 18.88
CA ARG A 68 -12.02 -8.24 17.92
C ARG A 68 -13.26 -7.38 17.75
N ILE A 69 -13.49 -6.85 16.55
CA ILE A 69 -14.78 -6.25 16.21
C ILE A 69 -15.82 -7.34 16.41
N LYS A 70 -16.60 -7.24 17.48
CA LYS A 70 -17.67 -8.18 17.77
C LYS A 70 -18.77 -7.84 16.77
N ASN A 71 -18.80 -8.54 15.65
CA ASN A 71 -19.92 -8.46 14.73
C ASN A 71 -21.17 -8.83 15.54
N GLU A 72 -22.11 -7.91 15.71
CA GLU A 72 -23.33 -8.09 16.52
C GLU A 72 -24.31 -9.15 15.95
N ARG A 73 -23.84 -10.01 15.04
CA ARG A 73 -24.60 -11.10 14.41
C ARG A 73 -24.26 -12.46 15.02
N GLY A 74 -24.11 -12.52 16.34
CA GLY A 74 -23.75 -13.73 17.08
C GLY A 74 -24.53 -13.94 18.38
N THR A 75 -25.66 -13.27 18.56
CA THR A 75 -26.64 -13.59 19.62
C THR A 75 -27.74 -14.45 19.02
N ARG A 76 -27.57 -15.77 19.14
CA ARG A 76 -28.67 -16.73 19.29
C ARG A 76 -28.54 -17.38 20.65
#